data_AF-K1RWN5-F1
#
_entry.id   AF-K1RWN5-F1
#
_cell.length_a   1.000
_cell.length_b   1.000
_cell.length_c   1.000
_cell.angle_alpha   90.00
_cell.angle_beta   90.00
_cell.angle_gamma   90.00
#
_symmetry.space_group_name_H-M   'P 1'
#
loop_
_entity.id
_entity.type
_entity.pdbx_description
1 polymer ?
#
loop_
_entity_poly.entity_id
_entity_poly.type
_entity_poly.pdbx_seq_one_letter_code
_entity_poly.pdbx_strand_id
1 'polypeptide(L)'
;MSAPYYVDGWRLDVAADLGHSSEFNHKFWRDFRKAVKTANPEALILAEHYGDPKDWLEKGDQWDTVMNYDAFMEPLTWFLTGMEKHSDEYIPEKKGKVDDFAGTMRHFMASFQTSQLQCAMNELSNHDHSRFLTRT
;
A
#
# COMPACT_ATOMS: atom_id res chain seq x y z
N MET A 1 -1.91 -21.57 -4.99
CA MET A 1 -1.26 -21.74 -3.68
C MET A 1 -1.31 -23.20 -3.28
N SER A 2 -0.89 -24.04 -4.20
CA SER A 2 -1.26 -25.45 -4.25
C SER A 2 -0.11 -26.30 -3.72
N ALA A 3 -0.35 -27.59 -3.61
CA ALA A 3 0.72 -28.53 -3.30
C ALA A 3 1.90 -28.34 -4.27
N PRO A 4 3.16 -28.46 -3.80
CA PRO A 4 3.56 -28.78 -2.43
C PRO A 4 3.78 -27.57 -1.50
N TYR A 5 3.66 -26.34 -2.01
CA TYR A 5 4.18 -25.15 -1.32
C TYR A 5 3.17 -24.43 -0.42
N TYR A 6 1.90 -24.39 -0.81
CA TYR A 6 0.81 -23.80 0.00
C TYR A 6 1.09 -22.38 0.55
N VAL A 7 1.73 -21.51 -0.24
CA VAL A 7 1.92 -20.10 0.15
C VAL A 7 0.57 -19.40 0.37
N ASP A 8 0.48 -18.38 1.24
CA ASP A 8 -0.79 -17.76 1.63
C ASP A 8 -1.07 -16.40 0.98
N GLY A 9 -0.10 -15.82 0.26
CA GLY A 9 -0.23 -14.50 -0.31
C GLY A 9 0.75 -14.21 -1.44
N TRP A 10 0.50 -13.13 -2.17
CA TRP A 10 1.45 -12.50 -3.08
C TRP A 10 1.59 -11.02 -2.75
N ARG A 11 2.84 -10.56 -2.58
CA ARG A 11 3.20 -9.14 -2.66
C ARG A 11 3.55 -8.83 -4.12
N LEU A 12 2.83 -7.90 -4.73
CA LEU A 12 2.99 -7.52 -6.13
C LEU A 12 3.97 -6.36 -6.21
N ASP A 13 5.12 -6.59 -6.83
CA ASP A 13 6.15 -5.59 -7.09
C ASP A 13 5.74 -4.67 -8.26
N VAL A 14 5.93 -3.36 -8.11
CA VAL A 14 5.63 -2.34 -9.15
C VAL A 14 4.26 -2.57 -9.82
N ALA A 15 3.22 -2.79 -9.02
CA ALA A 15 1.96 -3.36 -9.53
C ALA A 15 1.22 -2.44 -10.51
N ALA A 16 1.39 -1.12 -10.38
CA ALA A 16 0.72 -0.13 -11.22
C ALA A 16 1.26 -0.07 -12.66
N ASP A 17 2.52 -0.45 -12.90
CA ASP A 17 3.23 -0.22 -14.17
C ASP A 17 3.60 -1.51 -14.92
N LEU A 18 2.72 -2.51 -14.88
CA LEU A 18 3.01 -3.84 -15.44
C LEU A 18 2.94 -3.92 -16.98
N GLY A 19 2.16 -3.06 -17.63
CA GLY A 19 1.85 -3.16 -19.06
C GLY A 19 1.81 -1.81 -19.78
N HIS A 20 1.67 -1.89 -21.10
CA HIS A 20 1.79 -0.73 -22.00
C HIS A 20 0.65 0.30 -21.88
N SER A 21 -0.44 -0.04 -21.19
CA SER A 21 -1.56 0.87 -20.93
C SER A 21 -2.25 0.54 -19.59
N SER A 22 -2.85 1.55 -18.98
CA SER A 22 -3.63 1.38 -17.74
C SER A 22 -4.77 0.36 -17.89
N GLU A 23 -5.50 0.39 -19.02
CA GLU A 23 -6.58 -0.58 -19.28
C GLU A 23 -6.08 -2.03 -19.28
N PHE A 24 -4.91 -2.26 -19.88
CA PHE A 24 -4.29 -3.57 -19.90
C PHE A 24 -3.89 -4.00 -18.49
N ASN A 25 -3.33 -3.10 -17.68
CA ASN A 25 -2.92 -3.39 -16.30
C ASN A 25 -4.13 -3.80 -15.45
N HIS A 26 -5.24 -3.07 -15.55
CA HIS A 26 -6.49 -3.44 -14.89
C HIS A 26 -7.04 -4.80 -15.36
N LYS A 27 -6.96 -5.09 -16.66
CA LYS A 27 -7.38 -6.40 -17.19
C LYS A 27 -6.50 -7.52 -16.63
N PHE A 28 -5.19 -7.33 -16.65
CA PHE A 28 -4.23 -8.31 -16.13
C PHE A 28 -4.52 -8.62 -14.67
N TRP A 29 -4.72 -7.60 -13.82
CA TRP A 29 -4.95 -7.83 -12.39
C TRP A 29 -6.29 -8.52 -12.08
N ARG A 30 -7.32 -8.29 -12.90
CA ARG A 30 -8.57 -9.06 -12.81
C ARG A 30 -8.35 -10.54 -13.12
N ASP A 31 -7.63 -10.82 -14.19
CA ASP A 31 -7.31 -12.20 -14.60
C ASP A 31 -6.41 -12.88 -13.56
N PHE A 32 -5.43 -12.15 -13.01
CA PHE A 32 -4.55 -12.61 -11.94
C PHE A 32 -5.32 -12.95 -10.68
N ARG A 33 -6.20 -12.05 -10.20
CA ARG A 33 -7.05 -12.30 -9.03
C ARG A 33 -7.87 -13.56 -9.22
N LYS A 34 -8.50 -13.71 -10.40
CA LYS A 34 -9.29 -14.90 -10.71
C LYS A 34 -8.43 -16.17 -10.60
N ALA A 35 -7.21 -16.17 -11.13
CA ALA A 35 -6.31 -17.32 -11.05
C ALA A 35 -5.90 -17.62 -9.59
N VAL A 36 -5.51 -16.60 -8.83
CA VAL A 36 -5.09 -16.73 -7.43
C VAL A 36 -6.24 -17.25 -6.55
N LYS A 37 -7.41 -16.60 -6.61
CA LYS A 37 -8.57 -16.97 -5.78
C LYS A 37 -9.19 -18.31 -6.20
N THR A 38 -9.05 -18.72 -7.46
CA THR A 38 -9.41 -20.10 -7.87
C THR A 38 -8.50 -21.14 -7.22
N ALA A 39 -7.22 -20.84 -7.06
CA ALA A 39 -6.27 -21.76 -6.43
C ALA A 39 -6.35 -21.77 -4.90
N ASN A 40 -6.62 -20.62 -4.28
CA ASN A 40 -6.91 -20.49 -2.84
C ASN A 40 -7.74 -19.21 -2.62
N PRO A 41 -9.01 -19.31 -2.21
CA PRO A 41 -9.86 -18.13 -1.94
C PRO A 41 -9.32 -17.21 -0.84
N GLU A 42 -8.59 -17.78 0.13
CA GLU A 42 -8.03 -17.05 1.28
C GLU A 42 -6.67 -16.39 0.97
N ALA A 43 -6.15 -16.58 -0.24
CA ALA A 43 -4.91 -16.01 -0.72
C ALA A 43 -4.89 -14.47 -0.63
N LEU A 44 -3.99 -13.85 0.13
CA LEU A 44 -3.87 -12.39 0.15
C LEU A 44 -3.20 -11.85 -1.13
N ILE A 45 -3.79 -10.83 -1.74
CA ILE A 45 -3.19 -10.07 -2.85
C ILE A 45 -2.86 -8.66 -2.37
N LEU A 46 -1.58 -8.43 -2.05
CA LEU A 46 -1.06 -7.16 -1.54
C LEU A 46 -0.24 -6.47 -2.64
N ALA A 47 -0.61 -5.27 -3.05
CA ALA A 47 0.16 -4.53 -4.05
C ALA A 47 1.13 -3.52 -3.42
N GLU A 48 2.33 -3.42 -3.96
CA GLU A 48 3.14 -2.22 -3.82
C GLU A 48 2.57 -1.13 -4.72
N HIS A 49 2.14 -0.02 -4.12
CA HIS A 49 1.62 1.12 -4.84
C HIS A 49 1.93 2.42 -4.09
N TYR A 50 2.43 3.41 -4.83
CA TYR A 50 2.59 4.79 -4.35
C TYR A 50 1.48 5.63 -4.99
N GLY A 51 0.74 6.40 -4.18
CA GLY A 51 -0.39 7.18 -4.65
C GLY A 51 -1.75 6.51 -4.42
N ASP A 52 -2.79 7.11 -5.01
CA ASP A 52 -4.19 6.69 -4.79
C ASP A 52 -4.46 5.27 -5.32
N PRO A 53 -4.80 4.29 -4.47
CA PRO A 53 -5.07 2.92 -4.89
C PRO A 53 -6.54 2.69 -5.32
N LYS A 54 -7.39 3.73 -5.28
CA LYS A 54 -8.83 3.61 -5.43
C LYS A 54 -9.26 2.79 -6.65
N ASP A 55 -8.74 3.07 -7.84
CA ASP A 55 -9.16 2.39 -9.08
C ASP A 55 -8.85 0.87 -9.09
N TRP A 56 -7.90 0.44 -8.26
CA TRP A 56 -7.51 -0.96 -8.10
C TRP A 56 -8.32 -1.67 -7.01
N LEU A 57 -8.81 -0.92 -6.03
CA LEU A 57 -9.45 -1.44 -4.83
C LEU A 57 -10.98 -1.32 -4.88
N GLU A 58 -11.54 -0.27 -5.49
CA GLU A 58 -12.94 0.13 -5.33
C GLU A 58 -13.93 -0.98 -5.76
N LYS A 59 -13.60 -1.76 -6.79
CA LYS A 59 -14.45 -2.84 -7.32
C LYS A 59 -14.23 -4.17 -6.60
N GLY A 60 -13.16 -4.30 -5.82
CA GLY A 60 -12.76 -5.56 -5.16
C GLY A 60 -12.41 -6.69 -6.14
N ASP A 61 -12.16 -6.37 -7.41
CA ASP A 61 -11.93 -7.33 -8.49
C ASP A 61 -10.46 -7.49 -8.89
N GLN A 62 -9.55 -6.80 -8.21
CA GLN A 62 -8.10 -6.83 -8.47
C GLN A 62 -7.31 -7.12 -7.17
N TRP A 63 -6.83 -6.10 -6.47
CA TRP A 63 -6.02 -6.28 -5.26
C TRP A 63 -6.91 -6.38 -4.01
N ASP A 64 -6.43 -7.05 -2.96
CA ASP A 64 -7.11 -7.05 -1.66
C ASP A 64 -6.74 -5.81 -0.84
N THR A 65 -5.48 -5.38 -0.91
CA THR A 65 -4.96 -4.20 -0.21
C THR A 65 -3.59 -3.78 -0.75
N VAL A 66 -2.94 -2.78 -0.13
CA VAL A 66 -1.65 -2.24 -0.54
C VAL A 66 -0.65 -2.11 0.60
N MET A 67 0.62 -1.91 0.23
CA MET A 67 1.66 -1.37 1.11
C MET A 67 1.31 0.08 1.42
N ASN A 68 0.92 0.35 2.66
CA ASN A 68 0.21 1.58 3.02
C ASN A 68 1.18 2.75 3.25
N TYR A 69 1.77 3.25 2.18
CA TYR A 69 2.70 4.38 2.26
C TYR A 69 1.98 5.68 2.60
N ASP A 70 0.92 6.02 1.86
CA ASP A 70 0.26 7.33 1.94
C ASP A 70 -0.67 7.47 3.17
N ALA A 71 -1.37 6.40 3.54
CA ALA A 71 -2.28 6.37 4.68
C ALA A 71 -1.64 5.76 5.95
N PHE A 72 -0.31 5.58 5.99
CA PHE A 72 0.39 5.19 7.22
C PHE A 72 1.86 5.64 7.28
N MET A 73 2.74 5.11 6.42
CA MET A 73 4.20 5.30 6.57
C MET A 73 4.59 6.78 6.53
N GLU A 74 4.11 7.50 5.53
CA GLU A 74 4.44 8.90 5.30
C GLU A 74 3.88 9.83 6.39
N PRO A 75 2.55 9.86 6.66
CA PRO A 75 2.01 10.74 7.71
C PRO A 75 2.62 10.46 9.08
N LEU A 76 2.88 9.20 9.42
CA LEU A 76 3.49 8.85 10.69
C LEU A 76 4.95 9.32 10.78
N THR A 77 5.71 9.20 9.68
CA THR A 77 7.10 9.67 9.64
C THR A 77 7.15 11.18 9.83
N TRP A 78 6.39 11.93 9.04
CA TRP A 78 6.29 13.39 9.18
C TRP A 78 5.93 13.81 10.61
N PHE A 79 4.94 13.15 11.20
CA PHE A 79 4.46 13.47 12.54
C PHE A 79 5.53 13.21 13.63
N LEU A 80 6.24 12.09 13.56
CA LEU A 80 7.18 11.70 14.62
C LEU A 80 8.56 12.33 14.46
N THR A 81 9.04 12.50 13.24
CA THR A 81 10.42 12.92 12.96
C THR A 81 10.52 14.28 12.31
N GLY A 82 9.48 14.73 11.60
CA GLY A 82 9.54 15.90 10.72
C GLY A 82 10.26 15.62 9.39
N MET A 83 10.61 14.36 9.09
CA MET A 83 11.26 13.95 7.85
C MET A 83 10.29 13.24 6.91
N GLU A 84 10.62 13.26 5.62
CA GLU A 84 10.02 12.40 4.60
C GLU A 84 10.58 10.95 4.69
N LYS A 85 9.87 9.95 4.15
CA LYS A 85 10.19 8.50 4.27
C LYS A 85 11.50 8.06 3.58
N HIS A 86 11.99 8.79 2.58
CA HIS A 86 13.30 8.61 1.94
C HIS A 86 14.40 9.47 2.58
N SER A 87 14.06 10.30 3.57
CA SER A 87 14.97 11.27 4.20
C SER A 87 15.48 12.38 3.26
N ASP A 88 14.74 12.67 2.19
CA ASP A 88 15.13 13.71 1.21
C ASP A 88 14.70 15.12 1.64
N GLU A 89 13.68 15.22 2.50
CA GLU A 89 13.12 16.50 2.95
C GLU A 89 12.87 16.49 4.47
N TYR A 90 13.17 17.63 5.11
CA TYR A 90 12.90 17.91 6.52
C TYR A 90 12.03 19.15 6.68
N ILE A 91 10.89 19.00 7.37
CA ILE A 91 9.95 20.07 7.70
C ILE A 91 9.65 20.00 9.21
N PRO A 92 10.35 20.77 10.06
CA PRO A 92 10.21 20.71 11.51
C PRO A 92 8.78 21.04 11.98
N GLU A 93 8.03 21.84 11.22
CA GLU A 93 6.65 22.23 11.53
C GLU A 93 5.65 21.07 11.43
N LYS A 94 5.99 19.98 10.74
CA LYS A 94 5.14 18.77 10.66
C LYS A 94 5.28 17.89 11.90
N LYS A 95 6.39 18.00 12.63
CA LYS A 95 6.65 17.21 13.83
C LYS A 95 5.67 17.56 14.94
N GLY A 96 4.95 16.57 15.46
CA GLY A 96 3.94 16.74 16.50
C GLY A 96 2.67 17.47 16.06
N LYS A 97 2.51 17.79 14.77
CA LYS A 97 1.34 18.50 14.26
C LYS A 97 0.17 17.53 14.03
N VAL A 98 -0.64 17.36 15.08
CA VAL A 98 -1.75 16.39 15.15
C VAL A 98 -2.77 16.58 14.04
N ASP A 99 -3.11 17.82 13.69
CA ASP A 99 -4.12 18.11 12.67
C ASP A 99 -3.67 17.66 11.27
N ASP A 100 -2.39 17.86 10.93
CA ASP A 100 -1.81 17.39 9.67
C ASP A 100 -1.80 15.85 9.65
N PHE A 101 -1.32 15.23 10.72
CA PHE A 101 -1.28 13.76 10.84
C PHE A 101 -2.68 13.14 10.68
N ALA A 102 -3.64 13.59 11.49
CA ALA A 102 -4.99 13.04 11.48
C ALA A 102 -5.76 13.40 10.21
N GLY A 103 -5.50 14.58 9.61
CA GLY A 103 -6.06 15.00 8.34
C GLY A 103 -5.57 14.14 7.18
N THR A 104 -4.26 13.96 7.06
CA THR A 104 -3.63 13.16 6.01
C THR A 104 -4.04 11.69 6.09
N MET A 105 -4.01 11.08 7.29
CA MET A 105 -4.48 9.71 7.50
C MET A 105 -5.93 9.54 7.03
N ARG A 106 -6.85 10.41 7.49
CA ARG A 106 -8.27 10.33 7.09
C ARG A 106 -8.48 10.53 5.60
N HIS A 107 -7.74 11.46 4.99
CA HIS A 107 -7.83 11.74 3.57
C HIS A 107 -7.49 10.51 2.72
N PHE A 108 -6.32 9.90 2.97
CA PHE A 108 -5.88 8.75 2.18
C PHE A 108 -6.63 7.46 2.54
N MET A 109 -7.04 7.27 3.79
CA MET A 109 -7.88 6.14 4.18
C MET A 109 -9.26 6.16 3.49
N ALA A 110 -9.73 7.30 2.99
CA ALA A 110 -11.00 7.41 2.28
C ALA A 110 -10.99 6.70 0.90
N SER A 111 -9.82 6.39 0.35
CA SER A 111 -9.68 5.60 -0.89
C SER A 111 -9.91 4.09 -0.69
N PHE A 112 -10.09 3.65 0.55
CA PHE A 112 -10.21 2.23 0.91
C PHE A 112 -11.61 1.89 1.42
N GLN A 113 -12.04 0.66 1.15
CA GLN A 113 -13.11 0.01 1.89
C GLN A 113 -12.59 -0.51 3.24
N THR A 114 -13.49 -0.68 4.21
CA THR A 114 -13.15 -1.09 5.59
C THR A 114 -12.31 -2.37 5.64
N SER A 115 -12.66 -3.41 4.86
CA SER A 115 -11.91 -4.66 4.83
C SER A 115 -10.48 -4.47 4.32
N GLN A 116 -10.30 -3.58 3.34
CA GLN A 116 -9.01 -3.29 2.72
C GLN A 116 -8.09 -2.53 3.69
N LEU A 117 -8.64 -1.61 4.48
CA LEU A 117 -7.91 -0.96 5.58
C LEU A 117 -7.48 -1.96 6.65
N GLN A 118 -8.34 -2.91 7.00
CA GLN A 118 -8.05 -3.89 8.05
C GLN A 118 -6.93 -4.87 7.68
N CYS A 119 -6.69 -5.10 6.39
CA CYS A 119 -5.59 -5.94 5.91
C CYS A 119 -4.43 -5.16 5.26
N ALA A 120 -4.45 -3.83 5.29
CA ALA A 120 -3.37 -3.00 4.74
C ALA A 120 -2.04 -3.23 5.46
N MET A 121 -0.94 -3.26 4.69
CA MET A 121 0.39 -3.45 5.25
C MET A 121 0.93 -2.12 5.77
N ASN A 122 0.76 -1.91 7.07
CA ASN A 122 1.21 -0.72 7.80
C ASN A 122 2.63 -0.92 8.34
N GLU A 123 3.62 -0.46 7.60
CA GLU A 123 5.04 -0.63 7.94
C GLU A 123 5.74 0.70 8.21
N LEU A 124 6.68 0.70 9.17
CA LEU A 124 7.50 1.89 9.49
C LEU A 124 8.64 2.08 8.48
N SER A 125 9.18 0.99 7.96
CA SER A 125 10.26 0.96 6.99
C SER A 125 10.21 -0.36 6.25
N ASN A 126 10.72 -0.37 5.01
CA ASN A 126 10.94 -1.57 4.23
C ASN A 126 12.35 -1.55 3.62
N HIS A 127 12.54 -2.19 2.47
CA HIS A 127 13.82 -2.27 1.79
C HIS A 127 14.10 -1.09 0.84
N ASP A 128 13.08 -0.31 0.48
CA ASP A 128 13.15 0.81 -0.47
C ASP A 128 13.20 2.18 0.22
N HIS A 129 13.01 2.22 1.54
CA HIS A 129 12.97 3.44 2.34
C HIS A 129 14.08 3.49 3.39
N SER A 130 14.46 4.70 3.80
CA SER A 130 15.42 4.89 4.89
C SER A 130 14.90 4.23 6.17
N ARG A 131 15.80 3.75 7.04
CA ARG A 131 15.40 3.12 8.30
C ARG A 131 14.75 4.18 9.19
N PHE A 132 13.63 3.87 9.83
CA PHE A 132 12.91 4.83 10.68
C PHE A 132 13.82 5.51 11.72
N LEU A 133 14.76 4.76 12.31
CA LEU A 133 15.73 5.27 13.28
C LEU A 133 16.69 6.34 12.71
N THR A 134 16.92 6.35 11.40
CA THR A 134 17.82 7.30 10.71
C THR A 134 17.07 8.47 10.08
N ARG A 135 15.76 8.58 10.31
CA ARG A 135 14.94 9.73 9.87
C ARG A 135 14.97 10.78 10.98
N THR A 136 16.01 11.60 11.00
CA THR A 136 16.26 12.61 12.05
C THR A 136 16.72 13.93 11.49
#